data_AF-A0A836ULT8-F1
#
_entry.id   AF-A0A836ULT8-F1
#
_cell.length_a   1.000
_cell.length_b   1.000
_cell.length_c   1.000
_cell.angle_alpha   90.00
_cell.angle_beta   90.00
_cell.angle_gamma   90.00
#
_symmetry.space_group_name_H-M   'P 1'
#
loop_
_entity.id
_entity.type
_entity.pdbx_description
1 polymer ?
#
loop_
_entity_poly.entity_id
_entity_poly.type
_entity_poly.pdbx_seq_one_letter_code
_entity_poly.pdbx_strand_id
1 'polypeptide(L)' 'MMSDTFEEALALLEQSVERLETGDLKLEEALSVFEKGIAASRSCNKWLEETRKRVQVLTTDEGGEFRLDFLDSDADDDE' A
#
# COMPACT_ATOMS: atom_id res chain seq x y z
N MET A 1 -16.75 -8.44 -4.92
CA MET A 1 -15.93 -7.27 -5.32
C MET A 1 -14.62 -7.84 -5.81
N MET A 2 -14.26 -7.60 -7.07
CA MET A 2 -12.93 -7.97 -7.56
C MET A 2 -11.93 -7.00 -6.93
N SER A 3 -11.44 -7.36 -5.75
CA SER A 3 -10.24 -6.74 -5.19
C SER A 3 -9.07 -7.42 -5.87
N ASP A 4 -8.45 -6.73 -6.82
CA ASP A 4 -7.13 -7.11 -7.34
C ASP A 4 -6.21 -7.41 -6.15
N THR A 5 -5.35 -8.42 -6.27
CA THR A 5 -4.44 -8.80 -5.19
C THR A 5 -3.43 -7.66 -4.93
N PHE A 6 -2.74 -7.71 -3.79
CA PHE A 6 -1.69 -6.74 -3.51
C PHE A 6 -0.62 -6.73 -4.60
N GLU A 7 -0.24 -7.91 -5.09
CA GLU A 7 0.76 -8.12 -6.14
C GLU A 7 0.29 -7.53 -7.48
N GLU A 8 -0.99 -7.68 -7.83
CA GLU A 8 -1.56 -7.10 -9.04
C GLU A 8 -1.59 -5.56 -8.98
N ALA A 9 -2.01 -5.01 -7.84
CA ALA A 9 -1.99 -3.56 -7.62
C ALA A 9 -0.57 -2.99 -7.65
N LEU A 10 0.41 -3.70 -7.06
CA LEU A 10 1.81 -3.30 -7.08
C LEU A 10 2.37 -3.32 -8.52
N ALA A 11 2.12 -4.40 -9.27
CA ALA A 11 2.58 -4.52 -10.64
C ALA A 11 1.99 -3.41 -11.55
N LEU A 12 0.73 -3.05 -11.34
CA LEU A 12 0.09 -1.95 -12.07
C LEU A 12 0.72 -0.59 -11.73
N LEU A 13 1.05 -0.36 -10.46
CA LEU A 13 1.74 0.85 -10.02
C LEU A 13 3.13 0.95 -10.67
N GLU A 14 3.92 -0.12 -10.63
CA GLU A 14 5.26 -0.20 -11.23
C GLU A 14 5.21 0.09 -12.74
N GLN A 15 4.30 -0.57 -13.47
CA GLN A 15 4.09 -0.30 -14.90
C GLN A 15 3.68 1.14 -15.19
N SER A 16 2.86 1.73 -14.30
CA SER A 16 2.42 3.11 -14.48
C SER A 16 3.58 4.08 -14.28
N VAL A 17 4.47 3.83 -13.30
CA VAL A 17 5.68 4.62 -13.08
C VAL A 17 6.63 4.48 -14.27
N GLU A 18 6.94 3.26 -14.71
CA GLU A 18 7.83 3.02 -15.85
C GLU A 18 7.34 3.73 -17.13
N ARG A 19 6.03 3.67 -17.40
CA ARG A 19 5.42 4.37 -18.54
C ARG A 19 5.45 5.88 -18.42
N LEU A 20 5.39 6.44 -17.21
CA LEU A 20 5.53 7.88 -17.01
C LEU A 20 6.99 8.33 -17.14
N GLU A 21 7.94 7.51 -16.69
CA GLU A 21 9.37 7.81 -16.75
C GLU A 21 9.94 7.74 -18.17
N THR A 22 9.39 6.89 -19.04
CA THR A 22 9.79 6.80 -20.45
C THR A 22 9.52 8.08 -21.25
N GLY A 23 8.58 8.93 -20.83
CA GLY A 23 8.38 10.28 -21.40
C GLY A 23 7.79 10.34 -22.82
N ASP A 24 7.50 9.19 -23.44
CA ASP A 24 6.94 9.09 -24.81
C ASP A 24 5.40 9.18 -24.88
N LEU A 25 4.73 9.52 -23.77
CA LEU A 25 3.28 9.59 -23.68
C LEU A 25 2.74 10.96 -24.12
N LYS A 26 1.65 10.96 -24.90
CA LYS A 26 0.84 12.17 -25.10
C LYS A 26 0.20 12.59 -23.78
N LEU A 27 -0.14 13.88 -23.67
CA LEU A 27 -0.71 14.45 -22.44
C LEU A 27 -1.91 13.67 -21.89
N GLU A 28 -2.89 13.32 -22.74
CA GLU A 28 -4.08 12.56 -22.34
C GLU A 28 -3.73 11.15 -21.86
N GLU A 29 -2.74 10.51 -22.50
CA GLU A 29 -2.27 9.18 -22.12
C GLU A 29 -1.50 9.22 -20.79
N ALA A 30 -0.66 10.24 -20.60
CA ALA A 30 0.06 10.48 -19.35
C ALA A 30 -0.91 10.70 -18.19
N LEU A 31 -1.98 11.49 -18.39
CA LEU A 31 -3.06 11.67 -17.41
C LEU A 31 -3.75 10.34 -17.08
N SER A 32 -4.10 9.54 -18.08
CA SER A 32 -4.74 8.24 -17.85
C SER A 32 -3.82 7.26 -17.10
N VAL A 33 -2.54 7.22 -17.43
CA VAL A 33 -1.55 6.38 -16.72
C VAL A 33 -1.36 6.86 -15.29
N PHE A 34 -1.31 8.17 -15.08
CA PHE A 34 -1.21 8.76 -13.74
C PHE A 34 -2.41 8.42 -12.86
N GLU A 35 -3.63 8.57 -13.38
CA GLU A 35 -4.86 8.20 -12.64
C GLU A 35 -4.87 6.73 -12.24
N LYS A 36 -4.46 5.84 -13.15
CA LYS A 36 -4.32 4.40 -12.88
C LYS A 36 -3.27 4.12 -11.82
N GLY A 37 -2.11 4.79 -11.88
CA GLY A 37 -1.07 4.69 -10.86
C GLY A 37 -1.56 5.14 -9.48
N ILE A 38 -2.31 6.24 -9.40
CA ILE A 38 -2.90 6.71 -8.15
C ILE A 38 -3.92 5.71 -7.59
N ALA A 39 -4.77 5.14 -8.44
CA ALA A 39 -5.72 4.11 -8.03
C ALA A 39 -5.00 2.86 -7.49
N ALA A 40 -3.96 2.40 -8.19
CA ALA A 40 -3.13 1.27 -7.79
C ALA A 40 -2.44 1.52 -6.43
N SER A 41 -1.82 2.69 -6.25
CA SER A 41 -1.19 3.10 -4.99
C SER A 41 -2.18 3.11 -3.82
N ARG A 42 -3.41 3.58 -4.04
CA ARG A 42 -4.48 3.53 -3.01
C ARG A 42 -4.88 2.10 -2.67
N SER A 43 -4.97 1.21 -3.66
CA SER A 43 -5.25 -0.21 -3.44
C SER A 43 -4.14 -0.89 -2.63
N CYS A 44 -2.87 -0.64 -2.94
CA CYS A 44 -1.74 -1.15 -2.16
C CYS A 44 -1.81 -0.68 -0.70
N ASN A 45 -2.05 0.61 -0.48
CA ASN A 45 -2.18 1.16 0.88
C ASN A 45 -3.33 0.50 1.66
N LYS A 46 -4.47 0.27 1.01
CA LYS A 46 -5.61 -0.40 1.64
C LYS A 46 -5.26 -1.83 2.04
N TRP A 47 -4.60 -2.59 1.17
CA TRP A 47 -4.14 -3.94 1.48
C TRP A 47 -3.18 -3.96 2.68
N LEU A 48 -2.22 -3.03 2.71
CA LEU A 48 -1.29 -2.88 3.82
C LEU A 48 -2.00 -2.49 5.12
N GLU A 49 -2.98 -1.60 5.06
CA GLU A 49 -3.78 -1.19 6.22
C GLU A 49 -4.64 -2.34 6.77
N GLU A 50 -5.34 -3.07 5.90
CA GLU A 50 -6.13 -4.24 6.29
C GLU A 50 -5.25 -5.35 6.86
N THR A 51 -4.08 -5.58 6.27
CA THR A 51 -3.09 -6.55 6.78
C THR A 51 -2.57 -6.12 8.13
N ARG A 52 -2.21 -4.83 8.30
CA ARG A 52 -1.78 -4.26 9.59
C ARG A 52 -2.84 -4.47 10.67
N LYS A 53 -4.11 -4.20 10.39
CA LYS A 53 -5.23 -4.42 11.33
C LYS A 53 -5.39 -5.90 11.69
N ARG A 54 -5.29 -6.81 10.72
CA ARG A 54 -5.41 -8.25 10.96
C ARG A 54 -4.28 -8.80 11.82
N VAL A 55 -3.05 -8.33 11.59
CA VAL A 55 -1.90 -8.67 12.43
C VAL A 55 -2.09 -8.12 13.85
N GLN A 56 -2.61 -6.90 14.00
CA GLN A 56 -2.87 -6.26 15.30
C GLN A 56 -3.89 -7.04 16.17
N VAL A 57 -4.97 -7.58 15.59
CA VAL A 57 -6.01 -8.31 16.36
C VAL A 57 -5.51 -9.63 16.95
N LEU A 58 -4.57 -10.32 16.28
CA LEU A 58 -4.00 -11.59 16.76
C LEU A 58 -3.08 -11.45 17.98
N THR A 59 -2.85 -10.22 18.43
CA THR A 59 -1.82 -9.84 19.40
C THR A 59 -2.40 -9.58 20.81
N THR A 60 -3.72 -9.62 20.99
CA THR A 60 -4.38 -9.33 22.28
C THR A 60 -5.14 -10.55 22.81
N ASP A 61 -4.46 -11.49 23.48
CA ASP A 61 -5.09 -12.54 24.29
C ASP A 61 -4.29 -12.76 25.60
N GLU A 62 -4.99 -12.86 26.73
CA GLU A 62 -4.57 -12.57 28.12
C GLU A 62 -3.57 -13.57 28.75
N GLY A 63 -2.87 -14.40 27.95
CA GLY A 63 -2.19 -15.61 28.43
C GLY A 63 -0.66 -15.69 28.27
N GLY A 64 -0.01 -14.85 27.46
CA GLY A 64 1.46 -14.73 27.48
C GLY A 64 2.25 -14.85 26.17
N GLU A 65 1.67 -15.05 24.99
CA GLU A 65 2.44 -14.86 23.73
C GLU A 65 1.57 -14.41 22.54
N PHE A 66 1.73 -13.14 22.16
CA PHE A 66 2.09 -12.58 20.85
C PHE A 66 1.96 -11.05 20.98
N ARG A 67 3.00 -10.27 20.68
CA ARG A 67 3.04 -8.81 20.96
C ARG A 67 3.65 -8.01 19.80
N LEU A 68 3.05 -6.86 19.46
CA LEU A 68 3.43 -5.95 18.37
C LEU A 68 2.92 -4.50 18.64
N ASP A 69 3.65 -3.73 19.47
CA ASP A 69 3.19 -2.48 20.16
C ASP A 69 3.30 -1.13 19.38
N PHE A 70 3.54 -1.20 18.07
CA PHE A 70 3.45 -0.13 17.05
C PHE A 70 3.81 -0.71 15.68
N LEU A 71 4.81 -1.56 15.50
CA LEU A 71 5.73 -2.25 16.43
C LEU A 71 6.65 -1.26 17.19
N ASP A 72 6.34 -0.95 18.46
CA ASP A 72 6.93 -0.09 19.53
C ASP A 72 7.71 1.24 19.28
N SER A 73 8.03 1.78 18.08
CA SER A 73 9.07 2.86 17.96
C SER A 73 8.82 4.21 17.23
N ASP A 74 7.61 4.65 16.89
CA ASP A 74 7.43 6.05 16.41
C ASP A 74 7.02 7.03 17.53
N ALA A 75 7.42 6.76 18.78
CA ALA A 75 7.12 7.63 19.94
C ALA A 75 8.35 8.31 20.57
N ASP A 76 9.54 8.22 19.97
CA ASP A 76 10.73 8.96 20.38
C ASP A 76 11.37 9.68 19.16
N ASP A 77 10.74 10.78 18.72
CA ASP A 77 11.26 11.92 17.91
C ASP A 77 9.99 12.70 17.49
N ASP A 78 9.52 13.79 18.09
CA ASP A 78 10.19 15.01 18.55
C ASP A 78 9.58 15.51 19.89
N GLU A 79 10.43 16.18 20.65
CA GLU A 79 10.23 16.89 21.93
C GLU A 79 8.96 17.77 22.05
#